data_AF-A0A812NGY8-F1
#
_entry.id   AF-A0A812NGY8-F1
#
_cell.length_a   1.000
_cell.length_b   1.000
_cell.length_c   1.000
_cell.angle_alpha   90.00
_cell.angle_beta   90.00
_cell.angle_gamma   90.00
#
_symmetry.space_group_name_H-M   'P 1'
#
loop_
_entity.id
_entity.type
_entity.pdbx_description
1 polymer ?
#
loop_
_entity_poly.entity_id
_entity_poly.type
_entity_poly.pdbx_seq_one_letter_code
_entity_poly.pdbx_strand_id
1 'polypeptide(L)'
;MPQQPEAKLLKDLTEVPGGWPLATVIDAFLDLAAYWPNHPNASAATRAREAVSRRLADLWASQPAEAEAWLQRCRELYAKELAGKETRPEELCEALLRHGAAEWGKYECGFRFSEAGLLRGEPLPSAEREYWAAEYLQRPHTRDRCRELAERLVAAESQETARKRQKLEEETAKRRRLEAELQKSQEEGRDLRNRLVAVEAEVSGKDEELQAAQNESAKCKERCEELAARATGAEAAVAEMRQELGQLQEEHSQCQERCEELLTRLEAEAAVHATTKERLSQAASDAAERRVEVERLQEEGRGYQESCQQAEVARLASAPEPGSKAELQLEKEVLQDRCEQLRQQLTKAEADRSAMLGQLLDLREEKGMHKERIRELEKQLLQAKKSHHLISGHTPHCEAPVDEASNSQEPDLAERLGYSFVDDDGTASSVLSHSSWFSVKPDSVKPQCFMVDAIFKTRSFGADFFLMGRDLKKGSQVVAGDDASILEVAKTPEICDASEVVELQAGTATLRVTPDHLVQVADAKVKESLYLAAGKLKAGDLVMLDSGEVAALSSVMLRREACQVLKIVFEPYLPVAVFSRPTCILSLGHKKKPPIRRGGRSQGGPGPSDACMDGRASIPITAGEYMD
;
A
#
# COMPACT_ATOMS: atom_id res chain seq x y z
N MET A 1 52.05 -69.75 64.73
CA MET A 1 50.63 -70.15 64.94
C MET A 1 50.59 -71.48 65.67
N PRO A 2 49.83 -71.64 66.78
CA PRO A 2 49.69 -72.96 67.43
C PRO A 2 49.06 -73.93 66.43
N GLN A 3 49.64 -75.12 66.27
CA GLN A 3 49.15 -76.16 65.35
C GLN A 3 47.71 -76.52 65.72
N GLN A 4 46.74 -75.90 65.06
CA GLN A 4 45.37 -76.38 65.13
C GLN A 4 45.33 -77.77 64.48
N PRO A 5 44.61 -78.74 65.07
CA PRO A 5 44.45 -80.04 64.45
C PRO A 5 43.84 -79.84 63.06
N GLU A 6 44.45 -80.46 62.05
CA GLU A 6 44.10 -80.35 60.62
C GLU A 6 42.60 -80.52 60.35
N ALA A 7 41.93 -81.39 61.12
CA ALA A 7 40.48 -81.56 61.07
C ALA A 7 39.68 -80.29 61.40
N LYS A 8 40.20 -79.44 62.30
CA LYS A 8 39.59 -78.14 62.65
C LYS A 8 39.80 -77.12 61.52
N LEU A 9 40.98 -77.06 60.93
CA LEU A 9 41.24 -76.21 59.76
C LEU A 9 40.29 -76.54 58.60
N LEU A 10 40.15 -77.84 58.28
CA LEU A 10 39.24 -78.29 57.23
C LEU A 10 37.78 -77.97 57.54
N LYS A 11 37.38 -78.04 58.83
CA LYS A 11 36.03 -77.66 59.25
C LYS A 11 35.82 -76.15 59.12
N ASP A 12 36.77 -75.34 59.54
CA ASP A 12 36.70 -73.88 59.44
C ASP A 12 36.66 -73.43 57.96
N LEU A 13 37.32 -74.15 57.05
CA LEU A 13 37.26 -73.92 55.60
C LEU A 13 35.95 -74.33 54.92
N THR A 14 35.05 -75.06 55.61
CA THR A 14 33.70 -75.31 55.08
C THR A 14 32.78 -74.08 55.19
N GLU A 15 33.16 -73.09 56.00
CA GLU A 15 32.43 -71.84 56.21
C GLU A 15 33.32 -70.64 55.84
N VAL A 16 33.76 -70.58 54.59
CA VAL A 16 34.67 -69.54 54.09
C VAL A 16 34.10 -68.14 54.39
N PRO A 17 34.73 -67.34 55.25
CA PRO A 17 34.20 -66.04 55.63
C PRO A 17 34.02 -65.11 54.43
N GLY A 18 32.90 -64.40 54.39
CA GLY A 18 32.62 -63.43 53.33
C GLY A 18 33.66 -62.29 53.23
N GLY A 19 34.41 -62.02 54.30
CA GLY A 19 35.46 -60.99 54.32
C GLY A 19 36.80 -61.41 53.73
N TRP A 20 36.97 -62.65 53.25
CA TRP A 20 38.24 -63.08 52.67
C TRP A 20 38.49 -62.43 51.30
N PRO A 21 39.67 -61.81 51.08
CA PRO A 21 40.04 -61.28 49.78
C PRO A 21 40.29 -62.42 48.79
N LEU A 22 40.21 -62.10 47.48
CA LEU A 22 40.33 -63.09 46.41
C LEU A 22 41.61 -63.93 46.52
N ALA A 23 42.75 -63.31 46.85
CA ALA A 23 44.02 -63.99 47.04
C ALA A 23 43.96 -65.09 48.12
N THR A 24 43.35 -64.81 49.28
CA THR A 24 43.25 -65.79 50.37
C THR A 24 42.35 -66.97 50.02
N VAL A 25 41.29 -66.73 49.24
CA VAL A 25 40.41 -67.80 48.76
C VAL A 25 41.13 -68.67 47.72
N ILE A 26 41.96 -68.08 46.88
CA ILE A 26 42.82 -68.82 45.93
C ILE A 26 43.84 -69.66 46.67
N ASP A 27 44.54 -69.11 47.65
CA ASP A 27 45.54 -69.85 48.45
C ASP A 27 44.88 -71.04 49.17
N ALA A 28 43.73 -70.83 49.81
CA ALA A 28 42.96 -71.89 50.45
C ALA A 28 42.49 -72.96 49.45
N PHE A 29 42.15 -72.57 48.21
CA PHE A 29 41.78 -73.52 47.16
C PHE A 29 42.97 -74.38 46.72
N LEU A 30 44.14 -73.77 46.54
CA LEU A 30 45.36 -74.48 46.17
C LEU A 30 45.79 -75.47 47.26
N ASP A 31 45.73 -75.07 48.52
CA ASP A 31 46.01 -75.96 49.66
C ASP A 31 45.05 -77.16 49.72
N LEU A 32 43.76 -76.93 49.44
CA LEU A 32 42.75 -78.00 49.39
C LEU A 32 42.87 -78.89 48.15
N ALA A 33 43.37 -78.35 47.04
CA ALA A 33 43.59 -79.12 45.81
C ALA A 33 44.71 -80.15 45.97
N ALA A 34 45.63 -79.95 46.91
CA ALA A 34 46.70 -80.90 47.23
C ALA A 34 46.23 -82.12 48.07
N TYR A 35 44.98 -82.13 48.57
CA TYR A 35 44.46 -83.28 49.35
C TYR A 35 44.09 -84.46 48.45
N TRP A 36 44.68 -85.61 48.75
CA TRP A 36 44.41 -86.86 48.04
C TRP A 36 43.07 -87.49 48.44
N PRO A 37 42.36 -88.17 47.51
CA PRO A 37 41.07 -88.82 47.79
C PRO A 37 41.12 -89.87 48.91
N ASN A 38 42.31 -90.41 49.22
CA ASN A 38 42.51 -91.46 50.22
C ASN A 38 42.93 -90.92 51.60
N HIS A 39 42.94 -89.59 51.79
CA HIS A 39 43.27 -88.99 53.08
C HIS A 39 42.20 -89.33 54.14
N PRO A 40 42.55 -89.60 55.41
CA PRO A 40 41.56 -89.90 56.47
C PRO A 40 40.51 -88.79 56.68
N ASN A 41 40.79 -87.57 56.19
CA ASN A 41 39.87 -86.43 56.18
C ASN A 41 39.28 -86.09 54.81
N ALA A 42 39.32 -86.99 53.82
CA ALA A 42 38.95 -86.71 52.43
C ALA A 42 37.53 -86.15 52.27
N SER A 43 36.57 -86.60 53.08
CA SER A 43 35.20 -86.06 53.07
C SER A 43 35.14 -84.62 53.57
N ALA A 44 35.95 -84.25 54.56
CA ALA A 44 36.03 -82.88 55.07
C ALA A 44 36.76 -81.96 54.07
N ALA A 45 37.86 -82.44 53.49
CA ALA A 45 38.59 -81.72 52.44
C ALA A 45 37.73 -81.49 51.19
N THR A 46 36.91 -82.48 50.78
CA THR A 46 35.99 -82.33 49.65
C THR A 46 34.94 -81.25 49.91
N ARG A 47 34.32 -81.25 51.10
CA ARG A 47 33.36 -80.21 51.48
C ARG A 47 33.99 -78.82 51.58
N ALA A 48 35.19 -78.73 52.15
CA ALA A 48 35.94 -77.48 52.21
C ALA A 48 36.27 -76.97 50.79
N ARG A 49 36.71 -77.86 49.89
CA ARG A 49 37.02 -77.53 48.50
C ARG A 49 35.78 -77.00 47.78
N GLU A 50 34.64 -77.64 47.93
CA GLU A 50 33.37 -77.17 47.35
C GLU A 50 32.94 -75.81 47.90
N ALA A 51 33.13 -75.54 49.20
CA ALA A 51 32.82 -74.25 49.81
C ALA A 51 33.75 -73.14 49.28
N VAL A 52 35.06 -73.40 49.23
CA VAL A 52 36.07 -72.48 48.69
C VAL A 52 35.86 -72.25 47.19
N SER A 53 35.56 -73.28 46.39
CA SER A 53 35.27 -73.13 44.96
C SER A 53 34.04 -72.26 44.70
N ARG A 54 32.96 -72.45 45.48
CA ARG A 54 31.78 -71.58 45.37
C ARG A 54 32.12 -70.14 45.71
N ARG A 55 32.86 -69.91 46.80
CA ARG A 55 33.29 -68.57 47.19
C ARG A 55 34.18 -67.92 46.14
N LEU A 56 35.08 -68.69 45.54
CA LEU A 56 35.96 -68.22 44.48
C LEU A 56 35.14 -67.76 43.26
N ALA A 57 34.13 -68.53 42.85
CA ALA A 57 33.24 -68.14 41.76
C ALA A 57 32.46 -66.85 42.07
N ASP A 58 31.93 -66.72 43.30
CA ASP A 58 31.22 -65.52 43.74
C ASP A 58 32.11 -64.27 43.75
N LEU A 59 33.35 -64.40 44.25
CA LEU A 59 34.33 -63.30 44.24
C LEU A 59 34.74 -62.94 42.80
N TRP A 60 34.93 -63.93 41.93
CA TRP A 60 35.27 -63.68 40.53
C TRP A 60 34.18 -62.92 39.79
N ALA A 61 32.91 -63.23 40.08
CA ALA A 61 31.76 -62.54 39.49
C ALA A 61 31.53 -61.14 40.09
N SER A 62 31.72 -60.98 41.40
CA SER A 62 31.46 -59.72 42.10
C SER A 62 32.61 -58.71 42.04
N GLN A 63 33.84 -59.15 41.75
CA GLN A 63 35.06 -58.33 41.74
C GLN A 63 35.89 -58.54 40.46
N PRO A 64 35.34 -58.22 39.27
CA PRO A 64 36.01 -58.50 37.99
C PRO A 64 37.34 -57.76 37.82
N ALA A 65 37.50 -56.58 38.41
CA ALA A 65 38.75 -55.82 38.36
C ALA A 65 39.88 -56.48 39.17
N GLU A 66 39.57 -57.04 40.35
CA GLU A 66 40.56 -57.74 41.18
C GLU A 66 40.93 -59.10 40.57
N ALA A 67 39.96 -59.79 39.98
CA ALA A 67 40.18 -61.01 39.21
C ALA A 67 41.07 -60.77 37.98
N GLU A 68 40.81 -59.73 37.19
CA GLU A 68 41.66 -59.38 36.03
C GLU A 68 43.06 -58.95 36.49
N ALA A 69 43.18 -58.22 37.60
CA ALA A 69 44.49 -57.84 38.16
C ALA A 69 45.29 -59.07 38.63
N TRP A 70 44.62 -60.06 39.26
CA TRP A 70 45.26 -61.31 39.66
C TRP A 70 45.69 -62.12 38.43
N LEU A 71 44.82 -62.28 37.42
CA LEU A 71 45.15 -62.94 36.15
C LEU A 71 46.31 -62.25 35.45
N GLN A 72 46.33 -60.91 35.43
CA GLN A 72 47.40 -60.12 34.85
C GLN A 72 48.72 -60.35 35.60
N ARG A 73 48.71 -60.41 36.93
CA ARG A 73 49.89 -60.73 37.74
C ARG A 73 50.40 -62.15 37.47
N CYS A 74 49.50 -63.12 37.32
CA CYS A 74 49.87 -64.46 36.87
C CYS A 74 50.49 -64.44 35.48
N ARG A 75 49.86 -63.76 34.50
CA ARG A 75 50.40 -63.59 33.14
C ARG A 75 51.79 -62.95 33.17
N GLU A 76 52.02 -61.96 34.02
CA GLU A 76 53.32 -61.30 34.17
C GLU A 76 54.37 -62.18 34.84
N LEU A 77 54.00 -62.97 35.85
CA LEU A 77 54.89 -63.96 36.48
C LEU A 77 55.29 -65.04 35.47
N TYR A 78 54.33 -65.57 34.72
CA TYR A 78 54.58 -66.54 33.65
C TYR A 78 55.32 -65.93 32.48
N ALA A 79 55.02 -64.70 32.07
CA ALA A 79 55.75 -64.00 31.00
C ALA A 79 57.20 -63.74 31.41
N LYS A 80 57.50 -63.54 32.70
CA LYS A 80 58.87 -63.44 33.22
C LYS A 80 59.59 -64.80 33.22
N GLU A 81 58.91 -65.90 33.52
CA GLU A 81 59.47 -67.25 33.36
C GLU A 81 59.64 -67.68 31.89
N LEU A 82 58.78 -67.17 31.00
CA LEU A 82 58.73 -67.52 29.57
C LEU A 82 59.42 -66.49 28.66
N ALA A 83 59.98 -65.40 29.21
CA ALA A 83 60.67 -64.34 28.47
C ALA A 83 61.90 -64.92 27.74
N GLY A 84 61.68 -65.32 26.50
CA GLY A 84 62.66 -65.99 25.65
C GLY A 84 62.06 -66.96 24.62
N LYS A 85 60.76 -67.31 24.71
CA LYS A 85 60.10 -68.17 23.72
C LYS A 85 58.74 -67.59 23.32
N GLU A 86 58.57 -67.24 22.04
CA GLU A 86 57.27 -66.89 21.44
C GLU A 86 56.33 -68.08 21.66
N THR A 87 55.39 -67.94 22.59
CA THR A 87 54.53 -69.06 22.99
C THR A 87 53.17 -68.96 22.32
N ARG A 88 52.80 -70.01 21.58
CA ARG A 88 51.45 -70.17 21.04
C ARG A 88 50.45 -70.44 22.18
N PRO A 89 49.16 -70.10 22.04
CA PRO A 89 48.13 -70.40 23.06
C PRO A 89 48.08 -71.89 23.45
N GLU A 90 48.40 -72.77 22.50
CA GLU A 90 48.56 -74.22 22.68
C GLU A 90 49.65 -74.57 23.71
N GLU A 91 50.77 -73.84 23.69
CA GLU A 91 51.90 -74.06 24.59
C GLU A 91 51.65 -73.50 25.99
N LEU A 92 50.75 -72.52 26.15
CA LEU A 92 50.29 -72.04 27.46
C LEU A 92 49.38 -73.06 28.14
N CYS A 93 48.46 -73.70 27.40
CA CYS A 93 47.66 -74.81 27.91
C CYS A 93 48.53 -76.03 28.25
N GLU A 94 49.49 -76.37 27.38
CA GLU A 94 50.43 -77.45 27.63
C GLU A 94 51.38 -77.13 28.80
N ALA A 95 51.82 -75.88 28.97
CA ALA A 95 52.61 -75.43 30.11
C ALA A 95 51.81 -75.45 31.41
N LEU A 96 50.54 -75.05 31.41
CA LEU A 96 49.66 -75.16 32.59
C LEU A 96 49.35 -76.61 32.95
N LEU A 97 49.16 -77.49 31.95
CA LEU A 97 49.01 -78.94 32.17
C LEU A 97 50.31 -79.59 32.63
N ARG A 98 51.46 -79.21 32.09
CA ARG A 98 52.79 -79.68 32.53
C ARG A 98 53.16 -79.14 33.90
N HIS A 99 52.78 -77.90 34.24
CA HIS A 99 52.97 -77.35 35.58
C HIS A 99 52.04 -78.02 36.58
N GLY A 100 50.77 -78.26 36.22
CA GLY A 100 49.84 -79.04 37.02
C GLY A 100 50.32 -80.49 37.24
N ALA A 101 50.87 -81.13 36.20
CA ALA A 101 51.45 -82.47 36.28
C ALA A 101 52.81 -82.50 37.01
N ALA A 102 53.62 -81.45 36.91
CA ALA A 102 54.90 -81.33 37.62
C ALA A 102 54.70 -80.97 39.10
N GLU A 103 53.68 -80.19 39.44
CA GLU A 103 53.21 -80.03 40.82
C GLU A 103 52.63 -81.35 41.33
N TRP A 104 51.81 -82.04 40.54
CA TRP A 104 51.31 -83.38 40.89
C TRP A 104 52.43 -84.38 41.18
N GLY A 105 53.51 -84.36 40.40
CA GLY A 105 54.69 -85.21 40.60
C GLY A 105 55.63 -84.77 41.73
N LYS A 106 55.60 -83.50 42.17
CA LYS A 106 56.47 -83.02 43.28
C LYS A 106 56.03 -83.54 44.66
N TYR A 107 54.81 -84.02 44.82
CA TYR A 107 54.23 -84.36 46.13
C TYR A 107 54.07 -85.87 46.35
N GLU A 108 55.06 -86.66 45.95
CA GLU A 108 55.22 -88.02 46.47
C GLU A 108 55.89 -87.97 47.87
N CYS A 109 55.05 -88.03 48.90
CA CYS A 109 55.37 -88.46 50.27
C CYS A 109 56.49 -87.73 51.05
N GLY A 110 56.09 -86.73 51.85
CA GLY A 110 56.85 -86.10 52.95
C GLY A 110 57.16 -84.64 52.64
N PHE A 111 56.59 -83.62 53.30
CA PHE A 111 56.97 -83.18 54.64
C PHE A 111 56.02 -82.12 55.25
N ARG A 112 56.25 -81.86 56.54
CA ARG A 112 55.56 -80.94 57.46
C ARG A 112 55.72 -79.44 57.10
N PHE A 113 54.69 -78.67 57.44
CA PHE A 113 54.62 -77.21 57.30
C PHE A 113 55.62 -76.44 58.19
N SER A 114 56.16 -75.34 57.65
CA SER A 114 56.69 -74.20 58.42
C SER A 114 56.13 -72.87 57.93
N GLU A 115 56.15 -71.87 58.80
CA GLU A 115 55.33 -70.64 58.81
C GLU A 115 55.65 -69.59 57.71
N ALA A 116 56.32 -69.97 56.62
CA ALA A 116 56.81 -69.03 55.58
C ALA A 116 56.41 -69.34 54.13
N GLY A 117 55.38 -70.17 53.89
CA GLY A 117 54.56 -70.10 52.66
C GLY A 117 55.27 -70.19 51.30
N LEU A 118 56.37 -70.93 51.17
CA LEU A 118 57.01 -71.25 49.88
C LEU A 118 57.65 -72.64 49.95
N LEU A 119 57.00 -73.62 49.33
CA LEU A 119 57.53 -74.98 49.17
C LEU A 119 58.62 -75.00 48.09
N ARG A 120 59.86 -75.32 48.48
CA ARG A 120 60.84 -75.95 47.59
C ARG A 120 61.06 -77.37 48.07
N GLY A 121 60.25 -78.32 47.59
CA GLY A 121 60.68 -79.71 47.53
C GLY A 121 61.71 -79.84 46.41
N GLU A 122 62.80 -80.58 46.63
CA GLU A 122 63.73 -80.91 45.55
C GLU A 122 62.95 -81.66 44.46
N PRO A 123 62.93 -81.15 43.22
CA PRO A 123 62.20 -81.82 42.15
C PRO A 123 62.76 -83.23 41.95
N LEU A 124 61.88 -84.23 41.78
CA LEU A 124 62.28 -85.53 41.22
C LEU A 124 63.20 -85.31 40.01
N PRO A 125 64.25 -86.14 39.81
CA PRO A 125 65.13 -86.04 38.64
C PRO A 125 64.30 -85.94 37.36
N SER A 126 64.69 -85.05 36.42
CA SER A 126 63.92 -84.76 35.18
C SER A 126 63.44 -86.04 34.46
N ALA A 127 64.29 -87.07 34.46
CA ALA A 127 64.03 -88.35 33.82
C ALA A 127 62.83 -89.12 34.42
N GLU A 128 62.61 -89.08 35.73
CA GLU A 128 61.48 -89.78 36.36
C GLU A 128 60.16 -89.03 36.15
N ARG A 129 60.20 -87.70 36.12
CA ARG A 129 59.03 -86.88 35.75
C ARG A 129 58.63 -87.10 34.30
N GLU A 130 59.60 -87.18 33.40
CA GLU A 130 59.36 -87.51 31.99
C GLU A 130 58.84 -88.94 31.83
N TYR A 131 59.32 -89.90 32.61
CA TYR A 131 58.83 -91.28 32.61
C TYR A 131 57.35 -91.40 33.01
N TRP A 132 56.97 -90.81 34.15
CA TRP A 132 55.58 -90.85 34.62
C TRP A 132 54.63 -90.04 33.72
N ALA A 133 55.08 -88.91 33.18
CA ALA A 133 54.31 -88.16 32.19
C ALA A 133 54.13 -88.97 30.90
N ALA A 134 55.17 -89.68 30.43
CA ALA A 134 55.09 -90.55 29.27
C ALA A 134 54.16 -91.74 29.51
N GLU A 135 54.21 -92.39 30.69
CA GLU A 135 53.32 -93.50 31.04
C GLU A 135 51.86 -93.02 31.10
N TYR A 136 51.60 -91.88 31.73
CA TYR A 136 50.26 -91.30 31.84
C TYR A 136 49.67 -90.95 30.47
N LEU A 137 50.48 -90.40 29.56
CA LEU A 137 50.10 -90.08 28.18
C LEU A 137 49.92 -91.33 27.29
N GLN A 138 50.58 -92.44 27.62
CA GLN A 138 50.44 -93.71 26.90
C GLN A 138 49.16 -94.48 27.27
N ARG A 139 48.51 -94.14 28.38
CA ARG A 139 47.26 -94.82 28.75
C ARG A 139 46.17 -94.50 27.70
N PRO A 140 45.46 -95.51 27.14
CA PRO A 140 44.51 -95.31 26.03
C PRO A 140 43.47 -94.21 26.28
N HIS A 141 42.84 -94.19 27.46
CA HIS A 141 41.87 -93.18 27.85
C HIS A 141 42.42 -91.74 27.88
N THR A 142 43.70 -91.54 28.26
CA THR A 142 44.36 -90.23 28.25
C THR A 142 44.59 -89.78 26.81
N ARG A 143 45.06 -90.68 25.94
CA ARG A 143 45.29 -90.40 24.52
C ARG A 143 44.01 -90.04 23.77
N ASP A 144 42.91 -90.76 24.03
CA ASP A 144 41.62 -90.49 23.40
C ASP A 144 41.03 -89.16 23.88
N ARG A 145 41.14 -88.86 25.17
CA ARG A 145 40.73 -87.57 25.73
C ARG A 145 41.57 -86.40 25.22
N CYS A 146 42.89 -86.58 25.07
CA CYS A 146 43.76 -85.58 24.45
C CYS A 146 43.39 -85.34 22.98
N ARG A 147 43.04 -86.39 22.22
CA ARG A 147 42.55 -86.25 20.85
C ARG A 147 41.24 -85.49 20.79
N GLU A 148 40.27 -85.85 21.63
CA GLU A 148 38.97 -85.16 21.71
C GLU A 148 39.16 -83.67 22.04
N LEU A 149 40.03 -83.35 23.00
CA LEU A 149 40.34 -81.96 23.35
C LEU A 149 41.02 -81.21 22.20
N ALA A 150 41.96 -81.84 21.49
CA ALA A 150 42.59 -81.25 20.32
C ALA A 150 41.57 -80.99 19.19
N GLU A 151 40.68 -81.93 18.91
CA GLU A 151 39.61 -81.75 17.93
C GLU A 151 38.64 -80.63 18.34
N ARG A 152 38.28 -80.54 19.63
CA ARG A 152 37.44 -79.47 20.16
C ARG A 152 38.13 -78.11 20.12
N LEU A 153 39.44 -78.05 20.35
CA LEU A 153 40.22 -76.81 20.22
C LEU A 153 40.25 -76.35 18.76
N VAL A 154 40.57 -77.25 17.82
CA VAL A 154 40.54 -76.93 16.38
C VAL A 154 39.15 -76.47 15.94
N ALA A 155 38.08 -77.12 16.41
CA ALA A 155 36.71 -76.72 16.13
C ALA A 155 36.37 -75.33 16.72
N ALA A 156 36.80 -75.05 17.96
CA ALA A 156 36.60 -73.77 18.61
C ALA A 156 37.36 -72.63 17.91
N GLU A 157 38.61 -72.86 17.51
CA GLU A 157 39.41 -71.89 16.73
C GLU A 157 38.82 -71.64 15.34
N SER A 158 38.35 -72.70 14.66
CA SER A 158 37.64 -72.56 13.39
C SER A 158 36.35 -71.74 13.55
N GLN A 159 35.59 -71.98 14.63
CA GLN A 159 34.39 -71.20 14.92
C GLN A 159 34.71 -69.74 15.27
N GLU A 160 35.76 -69.50 16.05
CA GLU A 160 36.17 -68.14 16.42
C GLU A 160 36.68 -67.35 15.20
N THR A 161 37.47 -67.99 14.34
CA THR A 161 37.92 -67.37 13.09
C THR A 161 36.76 -67.06 12.14
N ALA A 162 35.75 -67.95 12.06
CA ALA A 162 34.53 -67.68 11.30
C ALA A 162 33.75 -66.49 11.87
N ARG A 163 33.57 -66.40 13.20
CA ARG A 163 32.93 -65.25 13.87
C ARG A 163 33.69 -63.94 13.63
N LYS A 164 35.03 -63.97 13.68
CA LYS A 164 35.87 -62.80 13.41
C LYS A 164 35.74 -62.32 11.97
N ARG A 165 35.71 -63.26 11.00
CA ARG A 165 35.47 -62.93 9.58
C ARG A 165 34.09 -62.31 9.36
N GLN A 166 33.04 -62.91 9.93
CA GLN A 166 31.69 -62.37 9.85
C GLN A 166 31.62 -60.96 10.44
N LYS A 167 32.20 -60.73 11.62
CA LYS A 167 32.22 -59.40 12.25
C LYS A 167 32.96 -58.36 11.39
N LEU A 168 34.05 -58.76 10.75
CA LEU A 168 34.79 -57.87 9.83
C LEU A 168 33.97 -57.54 8.58
N GLU A 169 33.25 -58.51 8.01
CA GLU A 169 32.34 -58.29 6.89
C GLU A 169 31.17 -57.35 7.27
N GLU A 170 30.59 -57.52 8.46
CA GLU A 170 29.54 -56.63 8.97
C GLU A 170 30.06 -55.21 9.19
N GLU A 171 31.24 -55.03 9.79
CA GLU A 171 31.83 -53.70 10.00
C GLU A 171 32.23 -53.02 8.68
N THR A 172 32.77 -53.78 7.72
CA THR A 172 33.06 -53.23 6.38
C THR A 172 31.79 -52.85 5.63
N ALA A 173 30.71 -53.62 5.76
CA ALA A 173 29.40 -53.26 5.20
C ALA A 173 28.82 -51.99 5.87
N LYS A 174 28.90 -51.87 7.19
CA LYS A 174 28.49 -50.65 7.92
C LYS A 174 29.29 -49.44 7.48
N ARG A 175 30.60 -49.56 7.35
CA ARG A 175 31.47 -48.46 6.88
C ARG A 175 31.08 -48.00 5.48
N ARG A 176 30.85 -48.92 4.54
CA ARG A 176 30.39 -48.56 3.18
C ARG A 176 29.04 -47.83 3.20
N ARG A 177 28.11 -48.26 4.06
CA ARG A 177 26.83 -47.57 4.23
C ARG A 177 27.01 -46.14 4.74
N LEU A 178 27.83 -45.94 5.78
CA LEU A 178 28.09 -44.61 6.32
C LEU A 178 28.82 -43.70 5.31
N GLU A 179 29.75 -44.26 4.53
CA GLU A 179 30.42 -43.51 3.44
C GLU A 179 29.42 -43.07 2.35
N ALA A 180 28.45 -43.92 2.00
CA ALA A 180 27.38 -43.56 1.06
C ALA A 180 26.43 -42.49 1.63
N GLU A 181 26.05 -42.58 2.91
CA GLU A 181 25.24 -41.57 3.60
C GLU A 181 25.99 -40.22 3.69
N LEU A 182 27.31 -40.23 3.92
CA LEU A 182 28.14 -39.03 3.91
C LEU A 182 28.20 -38.39 2.52
N GLN A 183 28.40 -39.18 1.46
CA GLN A 183 28.39 -38.67 0.08
C GLN A 183 27.05 -38.04 -0.28
N LYS A 184 25.94 -38.70 0.10
CA LYS A 184 24.59 -38.15 -0.08
C LYS A 184 24.40 -36.82 0.64
N SER A 185 24.82 -36.73 1.91
CA SER A 185 24.75 -35.46 2.67
C SER A 185 25.61 -34.35 2.05
N GLN A 186 26.78 -34.69 1.48
CA GLN A 186 27.62 -33.72 0.77
C GLN A 186 26.95 -33.21 -0.52
N GLU A 187 26.24 -34.08 -1.24
CA GLU A 187 25.46 -33.70 -2.43
C GLU A 187 24.29 -32.77 -2.07
N GLU A 188 23.51 -33.12 -1.05
CA GLU A 188 22.44 -32.27 -0.52
C GLU A 188 23.00 -30.91 -0.06
N GLY A 189 24.15 -30.90 0.61
CA GLY A 189 24.83 -29.66 0.99
C GLY A 189 25.31 -28.82 -0.20
N ARG A 190 25.68 -29.44 -1.34
CA ARG A 190 25.99 -28.71 -2.58
C ARG A 190 24.74 -28.12 -3.21
N ASP A 191 23.65 -28.88 -3.25
CA ASP A 191 22.36 -28.40 -3.78
C ASP A 191 21.84 -27.19 -2.98
N LEU A 192 21.86 -27.28 -1.64
CA LEU A 192 21.47 -26.17 -0.77
C LEU A 192 22.33 -24.91 -0.97
N ARG A 193 23.65 -25.07 -1.16
CA ARG A 193 24.53 -23.93 -1.48
C ARG A 193 24.17 -23.30 -2.83
N ASN A 194 23.90 -24.11 -3.85
CA ASN A 194 23.49 -23.60 -5.17
C ASN A 194 22.16 -22.85 -5.09
N ARG A 195 21.19 -23.38 -4.32
CA ARG A 195 19.91 -22.73 -4.07
C ARG A 195 20.08 -21.42 -3.32
N LEU A 196 20.98 -21.36 -2.32
CA LEU A 196 21.29 -20.14 -1.60
C LEU A 196 21.85 -19.06 -2.54
N VAL A 197 22.81 -19.42 -3.40
CA VAL A 197 23.38 -18.49 -4.40
C VAL A 197 22.31 -17.98 -5.37
N ALA A 198 21.39 -18.84 -5.80
CA ALA A 198 20.27 -18.43 -6.66
C ALA A 198 19.34 -17.41 -5.96
N VAL A 199 19.00 -17.67 -4.68
CA VAL A 199 18.19 -16.75 -3.88
C VAL A 199 18.92 -15.42 -3.63
N GLU A 200 20.22 -15.45 -3.35
CA GLU A 200 21.03 -14.23 -3.20
C GLU A 200 21.05 -13.40 -4.48
N ALA A 201 21.13 -14.03 -5.66
CA ALA A 201 21.05 -13.34 -6.95
C ALA A 201 19.65 -12.74 -7.19
N GLU A 202 18.57 -13.44 -6.83
CA GLU A 202 17.20 -12.92 -6.89
C GLU A 202 17.01 -11.72 -5.97
N VAL A 203 17.53 -11.78 -4.74
CA VAL A 203 17.47 -10.66 -3.78
C VAL A 203 18.25 -9.46 -4.30
N SER A 204 19.45 -9.66 -4.85
CA SER A 204 20.23 -8.58 -5.47
C SER A 204 19.48 -7.93 -6.64
N GLY A 205 18.80 -8.72 -7.48
CA GLY A 205 17.95 -8.19 -8.55
C GLY A 205 16.75 -7.38 -8.03
N LYS A 206 16.13 -7.83 -6.93
CA LYS A 206 15.04 -7.09 -6.27
C LYS A 206 15.50 -5.77 -5.65
N ASP A 207 16.72 -5.69 -5.14
CA ASP A 207 17.30 -4.45 -4.63
C ASP A 207 17.55 -3.43 -5.77
N GLU A 208 18.00 -3.88 -6.94
CA GLU A 208 18.12 -3.04 -8.14
C GLU A 208 16.75 -2.52 -8.63
N GLU A 209 15.73 -3.40 -8.67
CA GLU A 209 14.35 -3.01 -8.99
C GLU A 209 13.81 -1.97 -7.99
N LEU A 210 14.05 -2.16 -6.69
CA LEU A 210 13.64 -1.23 -5.66
C LEU A 210 14.33 0.13 -5.82
N GLN A 211 15.63 0.14 -6.13
CA GLN A 211 16.38 1.37 -6.37
C GLN A 211 15.87 2.11 -7.61
N ALA A 212 15.54 1.38 -8.68
CA ALA A 212 14.93 1.96 -9.88
C ALA A 212 13.56 2.59 -9.56
N ALA A 213 12.70 1.88 -8.82
CA ALA A 213 11.40 2.40 -8.39
C ALA A 213 11.52 3.65 -7.50
N GLN A 214 12.51 3.69 -6.60
CA GLN A 214 12.79 4.88 -5.79
C GLN A 214 13.24 6.07 -6.65
N ASN A 215 14.09 5.84 -7.66
CA ASN A 215 14.51 6.88 -8.59
C ASN A 215 13.34 7.41 -9.44
N GLU A 216 12.44 6.53 -9.90
CA GLU A 216 11.22 6.94 -10.60
C GLU A 216 10.26 7.72 -9.72
N SER A 217 10.09 7.30 -8.46
CA SER A 217 9.29 8.04 -7.48
C SER A 217 9.86 9.44 -7.21
N ALA A 218 11.19 9.58 -7.15
CA ALA A 218 11.84 10.88 -6.99
C ALA A 218 11.59 11.79 -8.21
N LYS A 219 11.71 11.26 -9.43
CA LYS A 219 11.38 12.00 -10.67
C LYS A 219 9.91 12.41 -10.72
N CYS A 220 9.01 11.53 -10.29
CA CYS A 220 7.57 11.85 -10.22
C CYS A 220 7.30 12.99 -9.25
N LYS A 221 7.96 12.97 -8.08
CA LYS A 221 7.87 14.05 -7.08
C LYS A 221 8.34 15.40 -7.65
N GLU A 222 9.49 15.42 -8.33
CA GLU A 222 10.02 16.63 -8.99
C GLU A 222 9.02 17.20 -10.02
N ARG A 223 8.42 16.34 -10.85
CA ARG A 223 7.38 16.76 -11.80
C ARG A 223 6.14 17.33 -11.11
N CYS A 224 5.73 16.77 -9.98
CA CYS A 224 4.60 17.30 -9.20
C CYS A 224 4.92 18.69 -8.62
N GLU A 225 6.15 18.90 -8.13
CA GLU A 225 6.61 20.20 -7.64
C GLU A 225 6.68 21.24 -8.78
N GLU A 226 7.14 20.85 -9.97
CA GLU A 226 7.13 21.70 -11.17
C GLU A 226 5.71 22.10 -11.59
N LEU A 227 4.78 21.13 -11.62
CA LEU A 227 3.38 21.40 -11.96
C LEU A 227 2.69 22.29 -10.90
N ALA A 228 3.00 22.09 -9.62
CA ALA A 228 2.51 22.96 -8.56
C ALA A 228 3.01 24.41 -8.74
N ALA A 229 4.30 24.60 -9.06
CA ALA A 229 4.85 25.91 -9.35
C ALA A 229 4.17 26.57 -10.58
N ARG A 230 3.95 25.81 -11.66
CA ARG A 230 3.21 26.29 -12.84
C ARG A 230 1.77 26.66 -12.52
N ALA A 231 1.08 25.89 -11.69
CA ALA A 231 -0.27 26.21 -11.25
C ALA A 231 -0.31 27.52 -10.46
N THR A 232 0.61 27.72 -9.51
CA THR A 232 0.69 28.99 -8.76
C THR A 232 1.00 30.19 -9.67
N GLY A 233 1.84 30.01 -10.70
CA GLY A 233 2.10 31.04 -11.71
C GLY A 233 0.87 31.35 -12.57
N ALA A 234 0.11 30.33 -12.97
CA ALA A 234 -1.14 30.52 -13.71
C ALA A 234 -2.22 31.22 -12.88
N GLU A 235 -2.34 30.89 -11.59
CA GLU A 235 -3.25 31.57 -10.67
C GLU A 235 -2.90 33.05 -10.49
N ALA A 236 -1.60 33.37 -10.41
CA ALA A 236 -1.13 34.76 -10.36
C ALA A 236 -1.49 35.53 -11.65
N ALA A 237 -1.28 34.92 -12.82
CA ALA A 237 -1.66 35.52 -14.11
C ALA A 237 -3.19 35.75 -14.22
N VAL A 238 -4.00 34.82 -13.71
CA VAL A 238 -5.47 35.00 -13.65
C VAL A 238 -5.86 36.13 -12.70
N ALA A 239 -5.16 36.29 -11.57
CA ALA A 239 -5.40 37.39 -10.66
C ALA A 239 -5.08 38.75 -11.30
N GLU A 240 -3.99 38.83 -12.07
CA GLU A 240 -3.62 40.02 -12.85
C GLU A 240 -4.67 40.36 -13.91
N MET A 241 -5.08 39.38 -14.73
CA MET A 241 -6.16 39.59 -15.72
C MET A 241 -7.48 40.03 -15.08
N ARG A 242 -7.83 39.52 -13.88
CA ARG A 242 -9.01 39.98 -13.14
C ARG A 242 -8.88 41.42 -12.67
N GLN A 243 -7.68 41.83 -12.26
CA GLN A 243 -7.40 43.22 -11.88
C GLN A 243 -7.53 44.16 -13.08
N GLU A 244 -6.96 43.79 -14.23
CA GLU A 244 -7.10 44.55 -15.48
C GLU A 244 -8.56 44.67 -15.93
N LEU A 245 -9.33 43.57 -15.85
CA LEU A 245 -10.75 43.59 -16.16
C LEU A 245 -11.53 44.54 -15.22
N GLY A 246 -11.19 44.55 -13.93
CA GLY A 246 -11.76 45.48 -12.97
C GLY A 246 -11.46 46.95 -13.31
N GLN A 247 -10.22 47.25 -13.70
CA GLN A 247 -9.83 48.60 -14.16
C GLN A 247 -10.59 49.01 -15.42
N LEU A 248 -10.69 48.13 -16.41
CA LEU A 248 -11.44 48.41 -17.64
C LEU A 248 -12.93 48.65 -17.38
N GLN A 249 -13.53 47.93 -16.42
CA GLN A 249 -14.92 48.16 -16.02
C GLN A 249 -15.11 49.54 -15.37
N GLU A 250 -14.17 49.97 -14.54
CA GLU A 250 -14.18 51.31 -13.93
C GLU A 250 -13.98 52.41 -14.99
N GLU A 251 -13.04 52.23 -15.91
CA GLU A 251 -12.85 53.16 -17.03
C GLU A 251 -14.09 53.24 -17.92
N HIS A 252 -14.75 52.12 -18.18
CA HIS A 252 -16.00 52.07 -18.92
C HIS A 252 -17.12 52.83 -18.19
N SER A 253 -17.28 52.64 -16.87
CA SER A 253 -18.31 53.38 -16.11
C SER A 253 -18.04 54.88 -16.11
N GLN A 254 -16.78 55.30 -15.94
CA GLN A 254 -16.40 56.71 -16.04
C GLN A 254 -16.63 57.29 -17.45
N CYS A 255 -16.36 56.51 -18.49
CA CYS A 255 -16.63 56.91 -19.88
C CYS A 255 -18.14 57.09 -20.11
N GLN A 256 -18.95 56.16 -19.60
CA GLN A 256 -20.40 56.22 -19.66
C GLN A 256 -20.95 57.47 -18.95
N GLU A 257 -20.50 57.76 -17.73
CA GLU A 257 -20.88 58.97 -16.99
C GLU A 257 -20.55 60.25 -17.78
N ARG A 258 -19.37 60.32 -18.40
CA ARG A 258 -18.99 61.46 -19.25
C ARG A 258 -19.88 61.58 -20.50
N CYS A 259 -20.27 60.45 -21.10
CA CYS A 259 -21.20 60.46 -22.23
C CYS A 259 -22.59 60.97 -21.81
N GLU A 260 -23.10 60.55 -20.65
CA GLU A 260 -24.36 61.03 -20.09
C GLU A 260 -24.28 62.52 -19.76
N GLU A 261 -23.16 62.99 -19.17
CA GLU A 261 -22.93 64.41 -18.90
C GLU A 261 -22.91 65.23 -20.21
N LEU A 262 -22.21 64.76 -21.25
CA LEU A 262 -22.19 65.43 -22.55
C LEU A 262 -23.58 65.48 -23.21
N LEU A 263 -24.37 64.41 -23.09
CA LEU A 263 -25.73 64.37 -23.61
C LEU A 263 -26.61 65.41 -22.92
N THR A 264 -26.58 65.48 -21.59
CA THR A 264 -27.35 66.48 -20.82
C THR A 264 -26.91 67.91 -21.15
N ARG A 265 -25.61 68.16 -21.36
CA ARG A 265 -25.12 69.47 -21.82
C ARG A 265 -25.64 69.83 -23.21
N LEU A 266 -25.63 68.90 -24.16
CA LEU A 266 -26.16 69.11 -25.51
C LEU A 266 -27.67 69.38 -25.49
N GLU A 267 -28.44 68.68 -24.66
CA GLU A 267 -29.87 68.92 -24.48
C GLU A 267 -30.14 70.32 -23.89
N ALA A 268 -29.36 70.73 -22.89
CA ALA A 268 -29.45 72.06 -22.31
C ALA A 268 -29.09 73.16 -23.33
N GLU A 269 -28.02 72.99 -24.10
CA GLU A 269 -27.65 73.93 -25.18
C GLU A 269 -28.72 73.99 -26.27
N ALA A 270 -29.32 72.86 -26.64
CA ALA A 270 -30.42 72.81 -27.60
C ALA A 270 -31.67 73.55 -27.08
N ALA A 271 -31.99 73.43 -25.78
CA ALA A 271 -33.07 74.18 -25.15
C ALA A 271 -32.80 75.69 -25.15
N VAL A 272 -31.57 76.12 -24.83
CA VAL A 272 -31.15 77.52 -24.95
C VAL A 272 -31.30 77.99 -26.39
N HIS A 273 -30.79 77.25 -27.37
CA HIS A 273 -30.93 77.61 -28.78
C HIS A 273 -32.41 77.71 -29.23
N ALA A 274 -33.30 76.85 -28.72
CA ALA A 274 -34.74 76.92 -28.99
C ALA A 274 -35.35 78.22 -28.44
N THR A 275 -35.04 78.60 -27.19
CA THR A 275 -35.52 79.86 -26.59
C THR A 275 -34.95 81.10 -27.29
N THR A 276 -33.68 81.08 -27.70
CA THR A 276 -33.08 82.16 -28.50
C THR A 276 -33.74 82.28 -29.87
N LYS A 277 -34.07 81.15 -30.52
CA LYS A 277 -34.79 81.15 -31.80
C LYS A 277 -36.20 81.73 -31.64
N GLU A 278 -36.91 81.40 -30.57
CA GLU A 278 -38.24 81.95 -30.25
C GLU A 278 -38.18 83.46 -30.02
N ARG A 279 -37.21 83.94 -29.23
CA ARG A 279 -36.97 85.39 -29.02
C ARG A 279 -36.67 86.12 -30.33
N LEU A 280 -35.88 85.52 -31.22
CA LEU A 280 -35.60 86.08 -32.54
C LEU A 280 -36.85 86.15 -33.42
N SER A 281 -37.72 85.13 -33.39
CA SER A 281 -39.00 85.20 -34.12
C SER A 281 -39.94 86.26 -33.56
N GLN A 282 -39.99 86.43 -32.24
CA GLN A 282 -40.78 87.48 -31.60
C GLN A 282 -40.27 88.86 -31.99
N ALA A 283 -38.96 89.11 -31.85
CA ALA A 283 -38.34 90.38 -32.24
C ALA A 283 -38.54 90.69 -33.74
N ALA A 284 -38.52 89.67 -34.60
CA ALA A 284 -38.81 89.84 -36.02
C ALA A 284 -40.28 90.21 -36.28
N SER A 285 -41.22 89.64 -35.53
CA SER A 285 -42.66 90.00 -35.59
C SER A 285 -42.88 91.44 -35.13
N ASP A 286 -42.33 91.82 -33.97
CA ASP A 286 -42.45 93.17 -33.42
C ASP A 286 -41.85 94.21 -34.37
N ALA A 287 -40.71 93.88 -35.00
CA ALA A 287 -40.09 94.74 -36.00
C ALA A 287 -40.94 94.87 -37.28
N ALA A 288 -41.66 93.82 -37.69
CA ALA A 288 -42.58 93.87 -38.82
C ALA A 288 -43.83 94.71 -38.49
N GLU A 289 -44.40 94.56 -37.31
CA GLU A 289 -45.53 95.37 -36.83
C GLU A 289 -45.17 96.85 -36.77
N ARG A 290 -44.01 97.20 -36.20
CA ARG A 290 -43.53 98.58 -36.16
C ARG A 290 -43.23 99.15 -37.54
N ARG A 291 -42.86 98.34 -38.54
CA ARG A 291 -42.73 98.81 -39.93
C ARG A 291 -44.07 99.22 -40.52
N VAL A 292 -45.11 98.42 -40.31
CA VAL A 292 -46.47 98.74 -40.76
C VAL A 292 -46.98 100.01 -40.08
N GLU A 293 -46.73 100.18 -38.78
CA GLU A 293 -47.12 101.39 -38.05
C GLU A 293 -46.38 102.65 -38.55
N VAL A 294 -45.08 102.54 -38.86
CA VAL A 294 -44.32 103.64 -39.48
C VAL A 294 -44.85 103.98 -40.88
N GLU A 295 -45.19 102.98 -41.70
CA GLU A 295 -45.81 103.22 -43.01
C GLU A 295 -47.17 103.90 -42.89
N ARG A 296 -48.00 103.46 -41.94
CA ARG A 296 -49.30 104.10 -41.63
C ARG A 296 -49.13 105.56 -41.22
N LEU A 297 -48.20 105.85 -40.30
CA LEU A 297 -47.91 107.21 -39.87
C LEU A 297 -47.33 108.08 -40.99
N GLN A 298 -46.55 107.50 -41.91
CA GLN A 298 -46.07 108.20 -43.10
C GLN A 298 -47.19 108.52 -44.10
N GLU A 299 -48.16 107.62 -44.28
CA GLU A 299 -49.34 107.86 -45.09
C GLU A 299 -50.26 108.91 -44.47
N GLU A 300 -50.50 108.85 -43.16
CA GLU A 300 -51.24 109.89 -42.43
C GLU A 300 -50.55 111.25 -42.52
N GLY A 301 -49.21 111.29 -42.42
CA GLY A 301 -48.41 112.49 -42.62
C GLY A 301 -48.52 113.07 -44.04
N ARG A 302 -48.51 112.21 -45.07
CA ARG A 302 -48.74 112.62 -46.47
C ARG A 302 -50.16 113.17 -46.67
N GLY A 303 -51.18 112.51 -46.12
CA GLY A 303 -52.57 112.99 -46.18
C GLY A 303 -52.77 114.33 -45.49
N TYR A 304 -52.13 114.56 -44.35
CA TYR A 304 -52.15 115.87 -43.68
C TYR A 304 -51.45 116.95 -44.51
N GLN A 305 -50.34 116.63 -45.16
CA GLN A 305 -49.60 117.58 -46.01
C GLN A 305 -50.38 117.96 -47.26
N GLU A 306 -51.08 117.01 -47.89
CA GLU A 306 -51.99 117.26 -49.03
C GLU A 306 -53.23 118.07 -48.61
N SER A 307 -53.81 117.79 -47.44
CA SER A 307 -54.93 118.57 -46.89
C SER A 307 -54.54 120.02 -46.56
N CYS A 308 -53.32 120.25 -46.06
CA CYS A 308 -52.79 121.61 -45.83
C CYS A 308 -52.58 122.36 -47.15
N GLN A 309 -52.08 121.69 -48.19
CA GLN A 309 -51.92 122.30 -49.52
C GLN A 309 -53.28 122.60 -50.19
N GLN A 310 -54.30 121.76 -49.99
CA GLN A 310 -55.66 122.03 -50.50
C GLN A 310 -56.36 123.18 -49.75
N ALA A 311 -56.14 123.30 -48.43
CA ALA A 311 -56.65 124.43 -47.63
C ALA A 311 -55.96 125.76 -48.00
N GLU A 312 -54.68 125.71 -48.39
CA GLU A 312 -53.91 126.87 -48.86
C GLU A 312 -54.37 127.33 -50.27
N VAL A 313 -54.75 126.40 -51.15
CA VAL A 313 -55.35 126.70 -52.47
C VAL A 313 -56.79 127.24 -52.34
N ALA A 314 -57.59 126.75 -51.39
CA ALA A 314 -58.94 127.28 -51.15
C ALA A 314 -58.93 128.70 -50.56
N ARG A 315 -57.91 129.07 -49.78
CA ARG A 315 -57.75 130.43 -49.21
C ARG A 315 -57.35 131.50 -50.24
N LEU A 316 -56.80 131.12 -51.39
CA LEU A 316 -56.41 132.07 -52.44
C LEU A 316 -57.54 132.41 -53.43
N ALA A 317 -58.74 131.83 -53.26
CA ALA A 317 -59.88 132.04 -54.16
C ALA A 317 -61.04 132.89 -53.60
N SER A 318 -61.00 133.34 -52.34
CA SER A 318 -62.05 134.20 -51.75
C SER A 318 -61.51 135.57 -51.34
N ALA A 319 -62.08 136.61 -51.97
CA ALA A 319 -61.86 138.04 -51.75
C ALA A 319 -62.32 138.50 -50.34
N PRO A 320 -61.96 139.73 -49.91
CA PRO A 320 -61.68 140.05 -48.51
C PRO A 320 -62.93 140.44 -47.70
N GLU A 321 -63.03 139.89 -46.49
CA GLU A 321 -63.85 140.40 -45.40
C GLU A 321 -62.89 140.83 -44.26
N PRO A 322 -62.87 142.11 -43.85
CA PRO A 322 -61.98 142.60 -42.81
C PRO A 322 -62.59 142.27 -41.43
N GLY A 323 -62.43 141.01 -41.01
CA GLY A 323 -63.11 140.57 -39.79
C GLY A 323 -62.72 139.23 -39.16
N SER A 324 -61.56 138.63 -39.43
CA SER A 324 -61.13 137.43 -38.65
C SER A 324 -59.62 137.14 -38.62
N LYS A 325 -58.79 138.19 -38.63
CA LYS A 325 -57.32 138.04 -38.55
C LYS A 325 -56.86 137.30 -37.27
N ALA A 326 -57.61 137.44 -36.18
CA ALA A 326 -57.32 136.77 -34.91
C ALA A 326 -57.64 135.27 -34.93
N GLU A 327 -58.76 134.84 -35.51
CA GLU A 327 -59.09 133.41 -35.64
C GLU A 327 -58.16 132.70 -36.61
N LEU A 328 -57.77 133.37 -37.71
CA LEU A 328 -56.79 132.85 -38.66
C LEU A 328 -55.39 132.69 -38.05
N GLN A 329 -55.00 133.60 -37.15
CA GLN A 329 -53.74 133.47 -36.42
C GLN A 329 -53.79 132.37 -35.36
N LEU A 330 -54.92 132.22 -34.66
CA LEU A 330 -55.10 131.12 -33.71
C LEU A 330 -55.07 129.75 -34.40
N GLU A 331 -55.77 129.60 -35.53
CA GLU A 331 -55.80 128.34 -36.28
C GLU A 331 -54.41 128.01 -36.88
N LYS A 332 -53.66 129.04 -37.32
CA LYS A 332 -52.27 128.87 -37.75
C LYS A 332 -51.38 128.40 -36.62
N GLU A 333 -51.50 129.00 -35.43
CA GLU A 333 -50.72 128.59 -34.25
C GLU A 333 -51.06 127.15 -33.83
N VAL A 334 -52.34 126.77 -33.81
CA VAL A 334 -52.76 125.40 -33.50
C VAL A 334 -52.24 124.38 -34.52
N LEU A 335 -52.28 124.70 -35.82
CA LEU A 335 -51.73 123.82 -36.86
C LEU A 335 -50.21 123.75 -36.82
N GLN A 336 -49.54 124.85 -36.45
CA GLN A 336 -48.09 124.90 -36.31
C GLN A 336 -47.62 124.08 -35.11
N ASP A 337 -48.31 124.20 -33.97
CA ASP A 337 -48.04 123.40 -32.77
C ASP A 337 -48.27 121.90 -33.04
N ARG A 338 -49.33 121.56 -33.78
CA ARG A 338 -49.58 120.18 -34.22
C ARG A 338 -48.54 119.65 -35.20
N CYS A 339 -48.02 120.48 -36.10
CA CYS A 339 -46.89 120.12 -36.96
C CYS A 339 -45.61 119.86 -36.16
N GLU A 340 -45.34 120.68 -35.14
CA GLU A 340 -44.19 120.48 -34.25
C GLU A 340 -44.34 119.21 -33.42
N GLN A 341 -45.53 118.92 -32.90
CA GLN A 341 -45.82 117.67 -32.18
C GLN A 341 -45.62 116.44 -33.07
N LEU A 342 -46.10 116.46 -34.32
CA LEU A 342 -45.90 115.36 -35.27
C LEU A 342 -44.41 115.18 -35.63
N ARG A 343 -43.65 116.26 -35.78
CA ARG A 343 -42.20 116.19 -35.99
C ARG A 343 -41.48 115.56 -34.80
N GLN A 344 -41.86 115.91 -33.57
CA GLN A 344 -41.31 115.30 -32.36
C GLN A 344 -41.67 113.81 -32.25
N GLN A 345 -42.88 113.42 -32.64
CA GLN A 345 -43.27 112.01 -32.68
C GLN A 345 -42.47 111.24 -33.74
N LEU A 346 -42.23 111.86 -34.90
CA LEU A 346 -41.46 111.24 -35.98
C LEU A 346 -40.00 111.04 -35.57
N THR A 347 -39.36 112.05 -34.97
CA THR A 347 -37.97 111.92 -34.48
C THR A 347 -37.84 110.90 -33.36
N LYS A 348 -38.84 110.82 -32.48
CA LYS A 348 -38.91 109.76 -31.46
C LYS A 348 -39.03 108.37 -32.08
N ALA A 349 -39.93 108.20 -33.06
CA ALA A 349 -40.10 106.92 -33.76
C ALA A 349 -38.84 106.52 -34.54
N GLU A 350 -38.13 107.48 -35.14
CA GLU A 350 -36.85 107.24 -35.82
C GLU A 350 -35.73 106.84 -34.85
N ALA A 351 -35.68 107.45 -33.66
CA ALA A 351 -34.77 107.06 -32.59
C ALA A 351 -35.07 105.64 -32.09
N ASP A 352 -36.36 105.32 -31.86
CA ASP A 352 -36.79 103.98 -31.44
C ASP A 352 -36.48 102.91 -32.52
N ARG A 353 -36.65 103.27 -33.81
CA ARG A 353 -36.27 102.40 -34.93
C ARG A 353 -34.76 102.14 -34.95
N SER A 354 -33.96 103.19 -34.72
CA SER A 354 -32.50 103.08 -34.68
C SER A 354 -32.02 102.22 -33.51
N ALA A 355 -32.64 102.37 -32.33
CA ALA A 355 -32.35 101.54 -31.16
C ALA A 355 -32.64 100.05 -31.41
N MET A 356 -33.79 99.73 -32.03
CA MET A 356 -34.11 98.34 -32.39
C MET A 356 -33.17 97.75 -33.43
N LEU A 357 -32.75 98.53 -34.43
CA LEU A 357 -31.78 98.06 -35.41
C LEU A 357 -30.43 97.76 -34.76
N GLY A 358 -30.02 98.53 -33.74
CA GLY A 358 -28.88 98.22 -32.90
C GLY A 358 -29.02 96.87 -32.19
N GLN A 359 -30.14 96.63 -31.50
CA GLN A 359 -30.40 95.36 -30.82
C GLN A 359 -30.42 94.15 -31.78
N LEU A 360 -30.94 94.32 -33.00
CA LEU A 360 -30.93 93.26 -34.02
C LEU A 360 -29.53 92.96 -34.56
N LEU A 361 -28.64 93.95 -34.59
CA LEU A 361 -27.22 93.76 -34.93
C LEU A 361 -26.51 92.97 -33.83
N ASP A 362 -26.69 93.34 -32.57
CA ASP A 362 -26.09 92.63 -31.43
C ASP A 362 -26.51 91.15 -31.40
N LEU A 363 -27.81 90.87 -31.59
CA LEU A 363 -28.34 89.51 -31.66
C LEU A 363 -27.80 88.72 -32.86
N ARG A 364 -27.50 89.39 -33.98
CA ARG A 364 -26.89 88.76 -35.15
C ARG A 364 -25.44 88.36 -34.86
N GLU A 365 -24.69 89.20 -34.16
CA GLU A 365 -23.31 88.90 -33.74
C GLU A 365 -23.27 87.75 -32.72
N GLU A 366 -24.17 87.77 -31.73
CA GLU A 366 -24.30 86.69 -30.74
C GLU A 366 -24.62 85.34 -31.41
N LYS A 367 -25.53 85.33 -32.39
CA LYS A 367 -25.82 84.14 -33.21
C LYS A 367 -24.59 83.67 -34.01
N GLY A 368 -23.72 84.59 -34.43
CA GLY A 368 -22.44 84.26 -35.06
C GLY A 368 -21.51 83.51 -34.11
N MET A 369 -21.34 84.04 -32.89
CA MET A 369 -20.52 83.45 -31.83
C MET A 369 -20.99 82.04 -31.46
N HIS A 370 -22.30 81.82 -31.33
CA HIS A 370 -22.85 80.50 -31.01
C HIS A 370 -22.60 79.48 -32.13
N LYS A 371 -22.69 79.90 -33.41
CA LYS A 371 -22.35 79.01 -34.53
C LYS A 371 -20.88 78.61 -34.53
N GLU A 372 -19.98 79.52 -34.18
CA GLU A 372 -18.56 79.19 -34.05
C GLU A 372 -18.30 78.23 -32.88
N ARG A 373 -18.97 78.45 -31.74
CA ARG A 373 -18.90 77.54 -30.58
C ARG A 373 -19.34 76.11 -30.94
N ILE A 374 -20.44 75.98 -31.69
CA ILE A 374 -20.93 74.66 -32.15
C ILE A 374 -19.89 73.97 -33.05
N ARG A 375 -19.29 74.70 -34.01
CA ARG A 375 -18.23 74.13 -34.87
C ARG A 375 -17.00 73.67 -34.09
N GLU A 376 -16.62 74.41 -33.05
CA GLU A 376 -15.49 74.03 -32.19
C GLU A 376 -15.80 72.77 -31.38
N LEU A 377 -17.01 72.65 -30.82
CA LEU A 377 -17.44 71.45 -30.11
C LEU A 377 -17.51 70.21 -31.03
N GLU A 378 -18.03 70.35 -32.25
CA GLU A 378 -18.03 69.28 -33.26
C GLU A 378 -16.61 68.80 -33.59
N LYS A 379 -15.65 69.72 -33.69
CA LYS A 379 -14.24 69.40 -33.93
C LYS A 379 -13.62 68.64 -32.75
N GLN A 380 -13.92 69.03 -31.52
CA GLN A 380 -13.46 68.34 -30.31
C GLN A 380 -14.01 66.92 -30.22
N LEU A 381 -15.30 66.72 -30.55
CA LEU A 381 -15.95 65.42 -30.55
C LEU A 381 -15.32 64.48 -31.61
N LEU A 382 -15.05 65.02 -32.81
CA LEU A 382 -14.37 64.26 -33.86
C LEU A 382 -12.93 63.88 -33.46
N GLN A 383 -12.23 64.75 -32.74
CA GLN A 383 -10.88 64.49 -32.25
C GLN A 383 -10.87 63.43 -31.14
N ALA A 384 -11.81 63.49 -30.20
CA ALA A 384 -12.00 62.47 -29.16
C ALA A 384 -12.31 61.08 -29.77
N LYS A 385 -13.15 61.03 -30.81
CA LYS A 385 -13.47 59.80 -31.53
C LYS A 385 -12.26 59.21 -32.26
N LYS A 386 -11.36 60.05 -32.79
CA LYS A 386 -10.10 59.61 -33.40
C LYS A 386 -9.11 59.07 -32.38
N SER A 387 -9.01 59.67 -31.19
CA SER A 387 -8.11 59.17 -30.14
C SER A 387 -8.54 57.81 -29.59
N HIS A 388 -9.84 57.50 -29.56
CA HIS A 388 -10.33 56.18 -29.12
C HIS A 388 -9.97 55.03 -30.09
N HIS A 389 -9.76 55.31 -31.38
CA HIS A 389 -9.34 54.28 -32.34
C HIS A 389 -7.82 54.02 -32.36
N LEU A 390 -7.00 54.89 -31.78
CA LEU A 390 -5.54 54.72 -31.76
C LEU A 390 -5.02 53.95 -30.55
N ILE A 391 -5.86 53.69 -29.54
CA ILE A 391 -5.49 52.90 -28.34
C ILE A 391 -5.88 51.42 -28.51
N SER A 392 -6.70 51.07 -29.52
CA SER A 392 -7.08 49.68 -29.84
C SER A 392 -6.15 49.05 -30.90
N GLY A 393 -4.84 49.23 -30.73
CA GLY A 393 -3.81 48.78 -31.68
C GLY A 393 -2.77 47.85 -31.04
N HIS A 394 -2.92 46.55 -31.30
CA HIS A 394 -1.88 45.53 -31.39
C HIS A 394 -1.00 45.17 -30.18
N THR A 395 -1.29 44.02 -29.58
CA THR A 395 -0.26 43.02 -29.27
C THR A 395 -0.03 42.10 -30.48
N PRO A 396 1.22 41.92 -30.95
CA PRO A 396 1.56 41.04 -32.07
C PRO A 396 2.04 39.65 -31.60
N HIS A 397 1.78 38.64 -32.44
CA HIS A 397 2.39 37.31 -32.48
C HIS A 397 2.14 36.32 -31.34
N CYS A 398 1.43 35.24 -31.67
CA CYS A 398 2.02 33.91 -31.58
C CYS A 398 1.46 33.00 -32.68
N GLU A 399 2.35 32.62 -33.59
CA GLU A 399 2.13 31.67 -34.68
C GLU A 399 1.91 30.26 -34.12
N ALA A 400 0.93 29.54 -34.66
CA ALA A 400 0.89 28.08 -34.64
C ALA A 400 0.29 27.57 -35.97
N PRO A 401 0.73 26.41 -36.44
CA PRO A 401 0.83 26.13 -37.87
C PRO A 401 -0.46 25.60 -38.48
N VAL A 402 -0.56 25.92 -39.76
CA VAL A 402 -1.50 25.45 -40.77
C VAL A 402 -1.54 23.92 -40.79
N ASP A 403 -2.75 23.36 -40.74
CA ASP A 403 -3.05 22.16 -41.52
C ASP A 403 -4.42 22.30 -42.18
N GLU A 404 -4.37 22.16 -43.50
CA GLU A 404 -5.46 22.25 -44.45
C GLU A 404 -6.37 21.03 -44.34
N ALA A 405 -7.69 21.27 -44.30
CA ALA A 405 -8.66 20.46 -45.05
C ALA A 405 -10.05 21.10 -44.96
N SER A 406 -10.32 21.90 -45.98
CA SER A 406 -11.66 22.20 -46.47
C SER A 406 -12.46 20.91 -46.68
N ASN A 407 -13.56 20.75 -45.96
CA ASN A 407 -14.75 20.09 -46.50
C ASN A 407 -16.00 20.61 -45.77
N SER A 408 -16.71 21.46 -46.50
CA SER A 408 -18.08 21.88 -46.27
C SER A 408 -19.02 20.68 -46.24
N GLN A 409 -19.61 20.38 -45.09
CA GLN A 409 -20.86 19.64 -45.03
C GLN A 409 -21.61 20.03 -43.74
N GLU A 410 -22.58 20.94 -43.89
CA GLU A 410 -23.67 21.14 -42.94
C GLU A 410 -24.37 19.80 -42.68
N PRO A 411 -24.52 19.36 -41.43
CA PRO A 411 -25.50 18.34 -41.10
C PRO A 411 -26.79 19.00 -40.64
N ASP A 412 -27.78 18.79 -41.49
CA ASP A 412 -29.21 18.89 -41.30
C ASP A 412 -29.66 18.40 -39.90
N LEU A 413 -30.35 19.30 -39.19
CA LEU A 413 -30.89 19.08 -37.84
C LEU A 413 -32.17 18.22 -37.83
N ALA A 414 -32.56 17.61 -38.95
CA ALA A 414 -33.78 16.81 -39.07
C ALA A 414 -33.63 15.29 -38.79
N GLU A 415 -32.41 14.74 -38.63
CA GLU A 415 -32.21 13.28 -38.60
C GLU A 415 -31.95 12.65 -37.20
N ARG A 416 -32.08 13.42 -36.11
CA ARG A 416 -31.71 12.96 -34.75
C ARG A 416 -32.88 12.51 -33.85
N LEU A 417 -34.08 12.38 -34.39
CA LEU A 417 -35.28 11.88 -33.68
C LEU A 417 -35.74 10.51 -34.20
N GLY A 418 -34.79 9.60 -34.39
CA GLY A 418 -35.02 8.20 -34.80
C GLY A 418 -35.94 7.43 -33.85
N TYR A 419 -37.25 7.61 -34.03
CA TYR A 419 -38.28 6.67 -33.64
C TYR A 419 -38.33 5.58 -34.72
N SER A 420 -37.79 4.39 -34.40
CA SER A 420 -38.20 3.17 -35.08
C SER A 420 -38.89 2.27 -34.06
N PHE A 421 -40.21 2.26 -34.18
CA PHE A 421 -41.11 1.28 -33.57
C PHE A 421 -40.84 -0.06 -34.27
N VAL A 422 -40.46 -1.08 -33.50
CA VAL A 422 -40.52 -2.47 -33.98
C VAL A 422 -41.42 -3.21 -33.00
N ASP A 423 -42.63 -3.50 -33.48
CA ASP A 423 -43.52 -4.51 -32.94
C ASP A 423 -42.84 -5.87 -33.04
N ASP A 424 -42.80 -6.64 -31.94
CA ASP A 424 -42.63 -8.08 -32.02
C ASP A 424 -43.52 -8.78 -30.98
N ASP A 425 -44.69 -9.18 -31.48
CA ASP A 425 -45.67 -10.06 -30.86
C ASP A 425 -45.11 -11.49 -30.84
N GLY A 426 -44.75 -11.97 -29.65
CA GLY A 426 -44.11 -13.29 -29.48
C GLY A 426 -44.65 -14.08 -28.30
N THR A 427 -45.98 -14.21 -28.21
CA THR A 427 -46.65 -15.08 -27.23
C THR A 427 -46.34 -16.55 -27.50
N ALA A 428 -45.56 -17.21 -26.65
CA ALA A 428 -45.53 -18.67 -26.55
C ALA A 428 -45.36 -19.11 -25.08
N SER A 429 -46.51 -19.45 -24.49
CA SER A 429 -46.64 -20.22 -23.26
C SER A 429 -46.06 -21.62 -23.45
N SER A 430 -45.23 -22.08 -22.53
CA SER A 430 -45.09 -23.52 -22.28
C SER A 430 -44.89 -23.77 -20.79
N VAL A 431 -45.90 -24.43 -20.23
CA VAL A 431 -46.02 -24.89 -18.85
C VAL A 431 -45.46 -26.32 -18.79
N LEU A 432 -44.85 -26.66 -17.64
CA LEU A 432 -44.35 -27.97 -17.18
C LEU A 432 -42.86 -28.26 -17.43
N SER A 433 -42.04 -28.05 -16.40
CA SER A 433 -41.34 -29.17 -15.74
C SER A 433 -40.76 -28.73 -14.40
N HIS A 434 -41.14 -29.42 -13.33
CA HIS A 434 -40.62 -29.23 -11.99
C HIS A 434 -39.18 -29.78 -11.88
N SER A 435 -38.44 -29.21 -10.92
CA SER A 435 -37.15 -29.68 -10.37
C SER A 435 -35.92 -29.66 -11.30
N SER A 436 -35.19 -28.55 -11.30
CA SER A 436 -33.74 -28.55 -11.59
C SER A 436 -33.12 -27.26 -11.03
N TRP A 437 -32.18 -27.40 -10.09
CA TRP A 437 -31.34 -26.30 -9.64
C TRP A 437 -30.68 -25.63 -10.85
N PHE A 438 -30.87 -24.32 -10.98
CA PHE A 438 -30.55 -23.49 -12.14
C PHE A 438 -29.14 -23.74 -12.70
N SER A 439 -29.04 -24.57 -13.74
CA SER A 439 -27.97 -24.50 -14.73
C SER A 439 -28.30 -23.42 -15.75
N VAL A 440 -28.19 -22.15 -15.34
CA VAL A 440 -28.07 -21.07 -16.33
C VAL A 440 -26.68 -21.25 -16.93
N LYS A 441 -26.62 -21.62 -18.22
CA LYS A 441 -25.35 -21.77 -18.93
C LYS A 441 -24.52 -20.48 -18.76
N PRO A 442 -23.30 -20.56 -18.19
CA PRO A 442 -22.47 -19.38 -17.92
C PRO A 442 -22.11 -18.57 -19.17
N ASP A 443 -22.31 -19.13 -20.37
CA ASP A 443 -21.93 -18.50 -21.64
C ASP A 443 -22.94 -17.49 -22.19
N SER A 444 -24.14 -17.38 -21.62
CA SER A 444 -25.21 -16.49 -22.15
C SER A 444 -25.49 -15.24 -21.31
N VAL A 445 -25.00 -15.19 -20.07
CA VAL A 445 -25.23 -14.07 -19.16
C VAL A 445 -23.99 -13.20 -19.18
N LYS A 446 -24.16 -11.91 -19.51
CA LYS A 446 -23.09 -10.92 -19.41
C LYS A 446 -22.42 -11.00 -18.03
N PRO A 447 -21.10 -10.79 -17.95
CA PRO A 447 -20.36 -10.97 -16.72
C PRO A 447 -20.91 -10.09 -15.60
N GLN A 448 -21.18 -10.70 -14.44
CA GLN A 448 -21.58 -9.99 -13.22
C GLN A 448 -20.34 -9.31 -12.64
N CYS A 449 -20.22 -8.00 -12.81
CA CYS A 449 -19.03 -7.27 -12.40
C CYS A 449 -19.28 -6.38 -11.18
N PHE A 450 -18.30 -6.38 -10.27
CA PHE A 450 -18.21 -5.55 -9.06
C PHE A 450 -17.37 -4.30 -9.33
N MET A 451 -17.47 -3.24 -8.54
CA MET A 451 -16.54 -2.10 -8.68
C MET A 451 -15.12 -2.49 -8.23
N VAL A 452 -14.08 -1.87 -8.80
CA VAL A 452 -12.67 -2.13 -8.43
C VAL A 452 -12.38 -1.78 -6.95
N ASP A 453 -13.10 -0.81 -6.40
CA ASP A 453 -13.03 -0.36 -5.01
C ASP A 453 -14.07 -1.02 -4.09
N ALA A 454 -14.82 -2.00 -4.59
CA ALA A 454 -15.73 -2.81 -3.78
C ALA A 454 -14.96 -3.50 -2.64
N ILE A 455 -15.55 -3.56 -1.45
CA ILE A 455 -14.94 -4.15 -0.26
C ILE A 455 -15.62 -5.48 0.04
N PHE A 456 -14.80 -6.51 0.24
CA PHE A 456 -15.21 -7.88 0.51
C PHE A 456 -14.80 -8.28 1.93
N LYS A 457 -15.73 -8.92 2.65
CA LYS A 457 -15.45 -9.54 3.94
C LYS A 457 -14.66 -10.84 3.68
N THR A 458 -13.58 -11.03 4.41
CA THR A 458 -12.66 -12.17 4.27
C THR A 458 -12.36 -12.71 5.66
N ARG A 459 -12.10 -14.02 5.79
CA ARG A 459 -11.90 -14.68 7.09
C ARG A 459 -10.61 -15.50 7.08
N SER A 460 -9.77 -15.28 8.09
CA SER A 460 -8.47 -15.95 8.22
C SER A 460 -8.16 -16.09 9.71
N PHE A 461 -7.75 -17.29 10.12
CA PHE A 461 -7.49 -17.64 11.52
C PHE A 461 -8.65 -17.26 12.47
N GLY A 462 -9.90 -17.35 11.99
CA GLY A 462 -11.10 -17.04 12.79
C GLY A 462 -11.38 -15.54 12.98
N ALA A 463 -10.58 -14.65 12.39
CA ALA A 463 -10.83 -13.21 12.40
C ALA A 463 -11.33 -12.74 11.02
N ASP A 464 -12.27 -11.79 11.06
CA ASP A 464 -12.78 -11.14 9.85
C ASP A 464 -11.92 -9.92 9.52
N PHE A 465 -11.53 -9.80 8.26
CA PHE A 465 -10.84 -8.64 7.70
C PHE A 465 -11.48 -8.25 6.37
N PHE A 466 -11.20 -7.03 5.90
CA PHE A 466 -11.81 -6.48 4.71
C PHE A 466 -10.74 -6.27 3.64
N LEU A 467 -10.97 -6.82 2.44
CA LEU A 467 -10.11 -6.63 1.27
C LEU A 467 -10.86 -5.84 0.21
N MET A 468 -10.17 -4.92 -0.46
CA MET A 468 -10.72 -4.29 -1.66
C MET A 468 -10.67 -5.26 -2.83
N GLY A 469 -11.60 -5.13 -3.78
CA GLY A 469 -11.71 -6.00 -4.93
C GLY A 469 -10.41 -6.09 -5.73
N ARG A 470 -9.73 -4.95 -5.92
CA ARG A 470 -8.42 -4.88 -6.59
C ARG A 470 -7.30 -5.67 -5.90
N ASP A 471 -7.45 -5.95 -4.61
CA ASP A 471 -6.47 -6.69 -3.80
C ASP A 471 -6.80 -8.19 -3.74
N LEU A 472 -7.97 -8.61 -4.24
CA LEU A 472 -8.33 -10.01 -4.35
C LEU A 472 -7.47 -10.70 -5.40
N LYS A 473 -7.05 -11.92 -5.09
CA LYS A 473 -6.26 -12.79 -5.97
C LYS A 473 -6.92 -14.16 -6.04
N LYS A 474 -6.55 -14.97 -7.02
CA LYS A 474 -6.94 -16.39 -7.03
C LYS A 474 -6.56 -17.04 -5.70
N GLY A 475 -7.47 -17.78 -5.08
CA GLY A 475 -7.30 -18.40 -3.77
C GLY A 475 -7.65 -17.52 -2.58
N SER A 476 -8.00 -16.23 -2.78
CA SER A 476 -8.54 -15.41 -1.69
C SER A 476 -9.84 -16.01 -1.15
N GLN A 477 -9.98 -16.03 0.17
CA GLN A 477 -11.14 -16.56 0.88
C GLN A 477 -12.09 -15.42 1.30
N VAL A 478 -13.26 -15.38 0.69
CA VAL A 478 -14.30 -14.37 0.89
C VAL A 478 -15.47 -14.99 1.64
N VAL A 479 -16.05 -14.26 2.60
CA VAL A 479 -17.21 -14.72 3.36
C VAL A 479 -18.48 -14.52 2.53
N ALA A 480 -19.31 -15.55 2.44
CA ALA A 480 -20.59 -15.48 1.73
C ALA A 480 -21.62 -14.63 2.50
N GLY A 481 -22.75 -14.33 1.85
CA GLY A 481 -23.83 -13.54 2.44
C GLY A 481 -24.55 -14.19 3.63
N ASP A 482 -24.29 -15.48 3.92
CA ASP A 482 -24.78 -16.17 5.11
C ASP A 482 -23.88 -16.01 6.35
N ASP A 483 -22.77 -15.26 6.22
CA ASP A 483 -21.71 -15.05 7.21
C ASP A 483 -21.04 -16.32 7.74
N ALA A 484 -21.34 -17.48 7.14
CA ALA A 484 -20.91 -18.79 7.60
C ALA A 484 -20.04 -19.50 6.56
N SER A 485 -20.44 -19.45 5.29
CA SER A 485 -19.75 -20.11 4.19
C SER A 485 -18.56 -19.29 3.72
N ILE A 486 -17.46 -19.98 3.41
CA ILE A 486 -16.26 -19.37 2.82
C ILE A 486 -16.21 -19.74 1.33
N LEU A 487 -16.08 -18.72 0.50
CA LEU A 487 -15.95 -18.83 -0.94
C LEU A 487 -14.51 -18.58 -1.34
N GLU A 488 -13.97 -19.40 -2.23
CA GLU A 488 -12.66 -19.19 -2.83
C GLU A 488 -12.80 -18.42 -4.14
N VAL A 489 -11.92 -17.44 -4.36
CA VAL A 489 -11.76 -16.78 -5.66
C VAL A 489 -11.11 -17.78 -6.63
N ALA A 490 -11.91 -18.45 -7.44
CA ALA A 490 -11.49 -19.59 -8.27
C ALA A 490 -10.57 -19.19 -9.44
N LYS A 491 -10.71 -17.95 -9.94
CA LYS A 491 -9.94 -17.39 -11.05
C LYS A 491 -9.37 -16.03 -10.67
N THR A 492 -8.24 -15.65 -11.25
CA THR A 492 -7.68 -14.30 -11.09
C THR A 492 -8.73 -13.27 -11.52
N PRO A 493 -9.10 -12.30 -10.67
CA PRO A 493 -10.08 -11.28 -11.03
C PRO A 493 -9.68 -10.56 -12.33
N GLU A 494 -10.63 -10.49 -13.27
CA GLU A 494 -10.44 -9.79 -14.56
C GLU A 494 -10.95 -8.36 -14.42
N ILE A 495 -10.11 -7.36 -14.72
CA ILE A 495 -10.55 -5.96 -14.82
C ILE A 495 -11.19 -5.77 -16.20
N CYS A 496 -12.39 -5.22 -16.24
CA CYS A 496 -13.14 -4.91 -17.45
C CYS A 496 -13.60 -3.46 -17.42
N ASP A 497 -13.73 -2.84 -18.59
CA ASP A 497 -14.34 -1.51 -18.71
C ASP A 497 -15.87 -1.65 -18.84
N ALA A 498 -16.61 -0.79 -18.14
CA ALA A 498 -18.06 -0.69 -18.22
C ALA A 498 -18.47 0.77 -18.45
N SER A 499 -19.53 0.97 -19.23
CA SER A 499 -20.07 2.30 -19.56
C SER A 499 -21.24 2.73 -18.66
N GLU A 500 -21.77 1.81 -17.86
CA GLU A 500 -22.95 2.02 -17.02
C GLU A 500 -22.75 1.38 -15.65
N VAL A 501 -23.18 2.10 -14.61
CA VAL A 501 -23.16 1.69 -13.20
C VAL A 501 -24.54 1.92 -12.61
N VAL A 502 -25.05 0.96 -11.84
CA VAL A 502 -26.25 1.12 -11.03
C VAL A 502 -25.83 1.31 -9.58
N GLU A 503 -26.27 2.41 -8.98
CA GLU A 503 -26.13 2.71 -7.57
C GLU A 503 -27.45 2.40 -6.85
N LEU A 504 -27.42 1.41 -5.97
CA LEU A 504 -28.54 0.94 -5.16
C LEU A 504 -28.37 1.44 -3.74
N GLN A 505 -29.45 1.95 -3.15
CA GLN A 505 -29.47 2.40 -1.75
C GLN A 505 -30.64 1.78 -1.00
N ALA A 506 -30.36 1.17 0.14
CA ALA A 506 -31.36 0.64 1.08
C ALA A 506 -30.98 1.07 2.50
N GLY A 507 -31.63 2.12 3.01
CA GLY A 507 -31.28 2.74 4.29
C GLY A 507 -29.87 3.35 4.25
N THR A 508 -28.96 2.87 5.10
CA THR A 508 -27.55 3.31 5.12
C THR A 508 -26.65 2.47 4.21
N ALA A 509 -27.13 1.36 3.67
CA ALA A 509 -26.35 0.51 2.79
C ALA A 509 -26.36 1.06 1.35
N THR A 510 -25.19 1.05 0.72
CA THR A 510 -25.00 1.49 -0.67
C THR A 510 -24.19 0.46 -1.46
N LEU A 511 -24.68 0.11 -2.65
CA LEU A 511 -24.05 -0.84 -3.55
C LEU A 511 -23.94 -0.23 -4.95
N ARG A 512 -22.72 -0.18 -5.50
CA ARG A 512 -22.45 0.20 -6.89
C ARG A 512 -22.01 -1.03 -7.66
N VAL A 513 -22.71 -1.36 -8.74
CA VAL A 513 -22.45 -2.54 -9.57
C VAL A 513 -22.87 -2.29 -11.03
N THR A 514 -22.51 -3.20 -11.93
CA THR A 514 -23.01 -3.16 -13.32
C THR A 514 -24.52 -3.49 -13.41
N PRO A 515 -25.25 -3.03 -14.45
CA PRO A 515 -26.68 -3.29 -14.59
C PRO A 515 -27.07 -4.79 -14.61
N ASP A 516 -26.19 -5.65 -15.11
CA ASP A 516 -26.40 -7.09 -15.20
C ASP A 516 -26.03 -7.85 -13.91
N HIS A 517 -25.52 -7.16 -12.89
CA HIS A 517 -25.17 -7.76 -11.60
C HIS A 517 -26.42 -8.28 -10.88
N LEU A 518 -26.38 -9.53 -10.39
CA LEU A 518 -27.52 -10.14 -9.72
C LEU A 518 -27.57 -9.74 -8.24
N VAL A 519 -28.73 -9.23 -7.82
CA VAL A 519 -29.02 -8.83 -6.44
C VAL A 519 -30.10 -9.74 -5.88
N GLN A 520 -29.93 -10.18 -4.64
CA GLN A 520 -30.91 -11.01 -3.95
C GLN A 520 -32.09 -10.15 -3.48
N VAL A 521 -33.28 -10.51 -3.96
CA VAL A 521 -34.55 -9.82 -3.67
C VAL A 521 -35.40 -10.75 -2.81
N ALA A 522 -35.97 -10.20 -1.75
CA ALA A 522 -36.91 -10.91 -0.89
C ALA A 522 -38.32 -10.82 -1.48
N ASP A 523 -38.88 -11.96 -1.88
CA ASP A 523 -40.29 -12.04 -2.24
C ASP A 523 -41.09 -12.58 -1.05
N ALA A 524 -42.10 -11.83 -0.59
CA ALA A 524 -42.97 -12.25 0.50
C ALA A 524 -43.77 -13.53 0.18
N LYS A 525 -43.90 -13.90 -1.10
CA LYS A 525 -44.72 -15.03 -1.56
C LYS A 525 -43.93 -16.31 -1.82
N VAL A 526 -42.62 -16.20 -2.08
CA VAL A 526 -41.78 -17.32 -2.52
C VAL A 526 -40.72 -17.58 -1.46
N LYS A 527 -40.65 -18.82 -0.96
CA LYS A 527 -39.67 -19.21 0.08
C LYS A 527 -38.24 -19.31 -0.48
N GLU A 528 -38.08 -19.36 -1.80
CA GLU A 528 -36.79 -19.39 -2.48
C GLU A 528 -36.28 -17.99 -2.77
N SER A 529 -34.98 -17.80 -2.62
CA SER A 529 -34.29 -16.55 -2.94
C SER A 529 -34.43 -16.22 -4.42
N LEU A 530 -35.06 -15.09 -4.74
CA LEU A 530 -35.12 -14.57 -6.09
C LEU A 530 -33.90 -13.68 -6.34
N TYR A 531 -33.28 -13.81 -7.52
CA TYR A 531 -32.17 -12.94 -7.95
C TYR A 531 -32.62 -12.12 -9.16
N LEU A 532 -32.50 -10.79 -9.06
CA LEU A 532 -32.82 -9.86 -10.14
C LEU A 532 -31.57 -9.05 -10.53
N ALA A 533 -31.44 -8.75 -11.82
CA ALA A 533 -30.38 -7.86 -12.30
C ALA A 533 -30.56 -6.45 -11.72
N ALA A 534 -29.49 -5.81 -11.30
CA ALA A 534 -29.50 -4.50 -10.65
C ALA A 534 -30.22 -3.44 -11.49
N GLY A 535 -30.04 -3.46 -12.81
CA GLY A 535 -30.70 -2.53 -13.74
C GLY A 535 -32.22 -2.73 -13.88
N LYS A 536 -32.77 -3.84 -13.36
CA LYS A 536 -34.22 -4.12 -13.35
C LYS A 536 -34.90 -3.75 -12.04
N LEU A 537 -34.12 -3.44 -10.99
CA LEU A 537 -34.64 -3.06 -9.69
C LEU A 537 -35.25 -1.66 -9.73
N LYS A 538 -36.21 -1.42 -8.86
CA LYS A 538 -36.88 -0.13 -8.66
C LYS A 538 -36.88 0.25 -7.19
N ALA A 539 -37.01 1.55 -6.93
CA ALA A 539 -37.26 2.01 -5.57
C ALA A 539 -38.54 1.36 -5.02
N GLY A 540 -38.46 0.83 -3.80
CA GLY A 540 -39.51 0.04 -3.16
C GLY A 540 -39.33 -1.47 -3.24
N ASP A 541 -38.49 -2.01 -4.14
CA ASP A 541 -38.18 -3.44 -4.17
C ASP A 541 -37.44 -3.84 -2.89
N LEU A 542 -37.78 -5.01 -2.35
CA LEU A 542 -37.24 -5.52 -1.08
C LEU A 542 -35.96 -6.33 -1.34
N VAL A 543 -34.81 -5.83 -0.90
CA VAL A 543 -33.51 -6.50 -1.03
C VAL A 543 -33.04 -7.09 0.29
N MET A 544 -32.23 -8.15 0.21
CA MET A 544 -31.59 -8.76 1.39
C MET A 544 -30.30 -8.01 1.75
N LEU A 545 -30.18 -7.55 2.99
CA LEU A 545 -28.94 -6.96 3.53
C LEU A 545 -28.00 -8.05 4.09
N ASP A 546 -26.74 -7.68 4.32
CA ASP A 546 -25.72 -8.54 4.92
C ASP A 546 -26.06 -8.97 6.35
N SER A 547 -26.85 -8.17 7.08
CA SER A 547 -27.41 -8.52 8.38
C SER A 547 -28.46 -9.65 8.33
N GLY A 548 -28.88 -10.06 7.12
CA GLY A 548 -30.02 -10.95 6.90
C GLY A 548 -31.38 -10.25 7.02
N GLU A 549 -31.40 -8.93 7.23
CA GLU A 549 -32.62 -8.14 7.25
C GLU A 549 -33.09 -7.80 5.82
N VAL A 550 -34.40 -7.70 5.65
CA VAL A 550 -35.00 -7.28 4.38
C VAL A 550 -35.26 -5.78 4.42
N ALA A 551 -34.76 -5.04 3.44
CA ALA A 551 -34.93 -3.60 3.34
C ALA A 551 -35.44 -3.17 1.96
N ALA A 552 -36.35 -2.19 1.93
CA ALA A 552 -36.81 -1.60 0.68
C ALA A 552 -35.73 -0.67 0.10
N LEU A 553 -35.50 -0.74 -1.22
CA LEU A 553 -34.63 0.20 -1.92
C LEU A 553 -35.21 1.62 -1.85
N SER A 554 -34.47 2.54 -1.24
CA SER A 554 -34.83 3.96 -1.19
C SER A 554 -34.47 4.70 -2.48
N SER A 555 -33.43 4.24 -3.19
CA SER A 555 -32.99 4.84 -4.46
C SER A 555 -32.34 3.81 -5.37
N VAL A 556 -32.60 3.92 -6.67
CA VAL A 556 -31.95 3.17 -7.74
C VAL A 556 -31.54 4.16 -8.82
N MET A 557 -30.24 4.41 -8.98
CA MET A 557 -29.71 5.39 -9.93
C MET A 557 -28.81 4.72 -10.95
N LEU A 558 -29.24 4.72 -12.22
CA LEU A 558 -28.39 4.32 -13.35
C LEU A 558 -27.53 5.52 -13.79
N ARG A 559 -26.21 5.37 -13.70
CA ARG A 559 -25.23 6.36 -14.16
C ARG A 559 -24.52 5.83 -15.40
N ARG A 560 -24.47 6.65 -16.46
CA ARG A 560 -23.66 6.37 -17.65
C ARG A 560 -22.27 6.96 -17.47
N GLU A 561 -21.42 6.24 -16.78
CA GLU A 561 -20.04 6.64 -16.50
C GLU A 561 -19.08 5.52 -16.93
N ALA A 562 -18.00 5.90 -17.61
CA ALA A 562 -16.91 4.98 -17.91
C ALA A 562 -16.19 4.62 -16.61
N CYS A 563 -16.20 3.35 -16.24
CA CYS A 563 -15.58 2.87 -15.02
C CYS A 563 -14.93 1.50 -15.25
N GLN A 564 -14.00 1.17 -14.36
CA GLN A 564 -13.41 -0.16 -14.30
C GLN A 564 -14.17 -1.00 -13.28
N VAL A 565 -14.43 -2.24 -13.66
CA VAL A 565 -15.16 -3.23 -12.86
C VAL A 565 -14.39 -4.55 -12.84
N LEU A 566 -14.61 -5.35 -11.80
CA LEU A 566 -13.99 -6.65 -11.58
C LEU A 566 -14.98 -7.75 -11.85
N LYS A 567 -14.62 -8.66 -12.75
CA LYS A 567 -15.29 -9.93 -12.93
C LYS A 567 -14.61 -10.97 -12.04
N ILE A 568 -15.34 -11.41 -11.02
CA ILE A 568 -14.85 -12.34 -10.00
C ILE A 568 -15.67 -13.62 -10.08
N VAL A 569 -14.99 -14.76 -10.06
CA VAL A 569 -15.64 -16.08 -10.03
C VAL A 569 -15.37 -16.71 -8.66
N PHE A 570 -16.45 -16.94 -7.90
CA PHE A 570 -16.42 -17.57 -6.59
C PHE A 570 -16.78 -19.06 -6.69
N GLU A 571 -16.16 -19.88 -5.84
CA GLU A 571 -16.47 -21.30 -5.67
C GLU A 571 -16.63 -21.62 -4.17
N PRO A 572 -17.81 -22.08 -3.71
CA PRO A 572 -19.04 -22.29 -4.48
C PRO A 572 -19.70 -20.99 -4.96
N TYR A 573 -20.60 -21.09 -5.94
CA TYR A 573 -21.36 -19.94 -6.47
C TYR A 573 -22.49 -19.56 -5.51
N LEU A 574 -22.17 -18.71 -4.53
CA LEU A 574 -23.09 -18.18 -3.52
C LEU A 574 -23.05 -16.64 -3.51
N PRO A 575 -24.12 -15.97 -3.04
CA PRO A 575 -24.12 -14.52 -2.89
C PRO A 575 -23.04 -14.07 -1.90
N VAL A 576 -22.46 -12.90 -2.15
CA VAL A 576 -21.42 -12.29 -1.32
C VAL A 576 -21.89 -10.92 -0.86
N ALA A 577 -21.69 -10.63 0.43
CA ALA A 577 -21.90 -9.30 0.96
C ALA A 577 -20.78 -8.37 0.46
N VAL A 578 -21.17 -7.38 -0.34
CA VAL A 578 -20.23 -6.41 -0.92
C VAL A 578 -20.62 -5.02 -0.47
N PHE A 579 -19.63 -4.26 -0.02
CA PHE A 579 -19.81 -2.91 0.47
C PHE A 579 -19.06 -1.93 -0.43
N SER A 580 -19.68 -0.80 -0.71
CA SER A 580 -18.93 0.34 -1.25
C SER A 580 -18.07 0.93 -0.13
N ARG A 581 -16.92 1.52 -0.46
CA ARG A 581 -16.09 2.21 0.53
C ARG A 581 -16.94 3.27 1.27
N PRO A 582 -17.21 3.12 2.58
CA PRO A 582 -18.01 4.10 3.30
C PRO A 582 -17.31 5.45 3.26
N THR A 583 -18.07 6.55 3.26
CA THR A 583 -17.51 7.88 3.41
C THR A 583 -16.81 7.98 4.77
N CYS A 584 -15.48 7.94 4.74
CA CYS A 584 -14.68 8.02 5.97
C CYS A 584 -14.50 9.47 6.40
N ILE A 585 -14.71 9.74 7.69
CA ILE A 585 -14.27 11.00 8.30
C ILE A 585 -12.76 10.93 8.49
N LEU A 586 -12.02 11.90 7.95
CA LEU A 586 -10.57 11.98 8.12
C LEU A 586 -10.23 12.25 9.60
N SER A 587 -9.56 11.30 10.24
CA SER A 587 -9.03 11.46 11.61
C SER A 587 -7.53 11.71 11.60
N LEU A 588 -7.04 12.63 12.43
CA LEU A 588 -5.61 12.81 12.65
C LEU A 588 -5.05 11.64 13.46
N GLY A 589 -4.11 10.89 12.88
CA GLY A 589 -3.35 9.88 13.61
C GLY A 589 -2.46 10.51 14.70
N HIS A 590 -2.07 9.71 15.69
CA HIS A 590 -1.12 10.16 16.70
C HIS A 590 0.19 10.59 16.01
N LYS A 591 0.60 11.86 16.21
CA LYS A 591 1.91 12.33 15.76
C LYS A 591 2.96 11.45 16.41
N LYS A 592 3.73 10.69 15.61
CA LYS A 592 4.92 9.97 16.12
C LYS A 592 5.75 10.99 16.90
N LYS A 593 5.98 10.74 18.20
CA LYS A 593 6.91 11.57 18.98
C LYS A 593 8.22 11.59 18.17
N PRO A 594 8.75 12.77 17.82
CA PRO A 594 10.01 12.84 17.10
C PRO A 594 11.04 12.00 17.88
N PRO A 595 11.80 11.12 17.20
CA PRO A 595 12.79 10.29 17.87
C PRO A 595 13.69 11.22 18.68
N ILE A 596 13.71 11.02 20.00
CA ILE A 596 14.55 11.80 20.90
C ILE A 596 15.99 11.57 20.45
N ARG A 597 16.55 12.54 19.71
CA ARG A 597 17.98 12.62 19.40
C ARG A 597 18.68 12.79 20.75
N ARG A 598 19.12 11.68 21.37
CA ARG A 598 20.14 11.72 22.41
C ARG A 598 21.39 12.30 21.74
N GLY A 599 21.70 13.55 22.05
CA GLY A 599 22.91 14.21 21.58
C GLY A 599 24.13 13.44 22.06
N GLY A 600 24.75 12.69 21.13
CA GLY A 600 26.11 12.19 21.28
C GLY A 600 27.08 13.36 21.22
N ARG A 601 27.34 13.95 22.38
CA ARG A 601 28.49 14.83 22.61
C ARG A 601 29.72 13.91 22.67
N SER A 602 30.41 13.76 21.55
CA SER A 602 31.77 13.18 21.53
C SER A 602 32.75 14.27 21.16
N GLN A 603 33.28 14.94 22.20
CA GLN A 603 34.64 15.48 22.19
C GLN A 603 35.56 14.32 21.76
N GLY A 604 36.41 14.45 20.75
CA GLY A 604 37.63 15.24 20.81
C GLY A 604 38.76 14.38 21.38
N GLY A 605 39.61 13.82 20.51
CA GLY A 605 40.86 13.16 20.92
C GLY A 605 41.48 12.26 19.86
N PRO A 606 42.63 12.64 19.26
CA PRO A 606 43.46 11.73 18.48
C PRO A 606 44.46 11.02 19.41
N GLY A 607 44.55 9.70 19.32
CA GLY A 607 45.53 8.92 20.08
C GLY A 607 45.65 7.48 19.57
N PRO A 608 46.85 7.01 19.18
CA PRO A 608 47.10 5.64 18.75
C PRO A 608 47.60 4.78 19.92
N SER A 609 46.99 3.63 20.16
CA SER A 609 47.53 2.45 20.88
C SER A 609 46.41 1.41 20.89
N ASP A 610 46.53 0.31 20.17
CA ASP A 610 47.28 -0.91 20.51
C ASP A 610 46.62 -1.72 21.65
N ALA A 611 46.32 -2.98 21.29
CA ALA A 611 45.91 -4.12 22.13
C ALA A 611 44.83 -3.93 23.22
N CYS A 612 43.63 -4.49 22.99
CA CYS A 612 43.05 -5.45 23.95
C CYS A 612 41.89 -6.24 23.34
N MET A 613 42.02 -7.56 23.37
CA MET A 613 40.93 -8.52 23.25
C MET A 613 39.96 -8.30 24.41
N ASP A 614 38.67 -8.16 24.11
CA ASP A 614 37.61 -8.85 24.84
C ASP A 614 36.24 -8.53 24.23
N GLY A 615 35.73 -9.50 23.46
CA GLY A 615 34.35 -9.53 23.02
C GLY A 615 33.43 -9.86 24.20
N ARG A 616 32.75 -8.84 24.72
CA ARG A 616 31.49 -9.00 25.46
C ARG A 616 30.40 -8.21 24.76
N ALA A 617 29.68 -8.90 23.87
CA ALA A 617 28.42 -8.44 23.34
C ALA A 617 27.37 -8.45 24.45
N SER A 618 26.88 -7.27 24.82
CA SER A 618 25.73 -7.10 25.71
C SER A 618 24.45 -7.36 24.92
N ILE A 619 23.84 -8.53 25.12
CA ILE A 619 22.49 -8.85 24.65
C ILE A 619 21.49 -8.21 25.63
N PRO A 620 20.59 -7.31 25.19
CA PRO A 620 19.54 -6.84 26.07
C PRO A 620 18.48 -7.93 26.21
N ILE A 621 18.34 -8.45 27.43
CA ILE A 621 17.28 -9.36 27.85
C ILE A 621 15.95 -8.60 27.79
N THR A 622 15.09 -8.98 26.85
CA THR A 622 13.67 -8.62 26.85
C THR A 622 12.87 -9.90 27.04
N ALA A 623 12.82 -10.37 28.29
CA ALA A 623 11.86 -11.36 28.74
C ALA A 623 10.61 -10.60 29.21
N GLY A 624 9.61 -10.51 28.33
CA GLY A 624 8.25 -10.16 28.69
C GLY A 624 7.43 -11.45 28.72
N GLU A 625 7.27 -12.01 29.91
CA GLU A 625 6.25 -13.02 30.19
C GLU A 625 4.87 -12.37 30.02
N TYR A 626 4.11 -12.83 29.02
CA TYR A 626 2.66 -12.72 29.04
C TYR A 626 2.13 -14.10 29.46
N MET A 627 1.58 -14.15 30.67
CA MET A 627 0.58 -15.13 31.06
C MET A 627 -0.77 -14.40 31.11
N ASP A 628 -1.77 -15.14 30.61
CA ASP A 628 -3.23 -14.89 30.52
C ASP A 628 -3.76 -13.94 29.43
#